data_AF-A0A0F9AZX2-F1
#
_entry.id   AF-A0A0F9AZX2-F1
#
_cell.length_a   1.000
_cell.length_b   1.000
_cell.length_c   1.000
_cell.angle_alpha   90.00
_cell.angle_beta   90.00
_cell.angle_gamma   90.00
#
_symmetry.space_group_name_H-M   'P 1'
#
loop_
_entity.id
_entity.type
_entity.pdbx_description
1 polymer ?
#
loop_
_entity_poly.entity_id
_entity_poly.type
_entity_poly.pdbx_seq_one_letter_code
_entity_poly.pdbx_strand_id
1 'polypeptide(L)'
;MGEDIVFGISKAQIQPDDIKRLSSLDDAGIRGGIHSRRTYLMALKDGSLWIWKQTGNEERDEIFMYHLAQRMFRGIVPEVQPVYVPKLGWGSAMRKVAGIPAGRVDGLHGYFHGNDEMQADLIAMLVLDYLTGNPDRHS
;
A
#
# COMPACT_ATOMS: atom_id res chain seq x y z
N MET A 1 27.58 18.65 -17.82
CA MET A 1 26.26 18.04 -18.07
C MET A 1 26.35 16.64 -17.50
N GLY A 2 26.03 16.48 -16.22
CA GLY A 2 26.06 15.19 -15.54
C GLY A 2 24.70 14.53 -15.73
N GLU A 3 24.68 13.37 -16.36
CA GLU A 3 23.53 12.49 -16.34
C GLU A 3 23.49 11.83 -14.97
N ASP A 4 22.56 12.29 -14.12
CA ASP A 4 22.21 11.58 -12.90
C ASP A 4 21.48 10.29 -13.29
N ILE A 5 22.24 9.19 -13.29
CA ILE A 5 21.67 7.83 -13.32
C ILE A 5 21.02 7.59 -11.96
N VAL A 6 19.75 8.00 -11.82
CA VAL A 6 18.90 7.57 -10.71
C VAL A 6 18.40 6.17 -11.00
N PHE A 7 19.07 5.17 -10.43
CA PHE A 7 18.68 3.76 -10.48
C PHE A 7 17.29 3.54 -9.86
N GLY A 8 16.32 3.12 -10.69
CA GLY A 8 15.18 2.31 -10.25
C GLY A 8 13.80 2.75 -10.77
N ILE A 9 13.35 2.13 -11.86
CA ILE A 9 11.96 2.03 -12.35
C ILE A 9 11.24 3.38 -12.54
N SER A 10 11.30 3.96 -13.75
CA SER A 10 10.37 5.02 -14.14
C SER A 10 8.97 4.42 -14.42
N LYS A 11 8.27 3.96 -13.38
CA LYS A 11 6.83 3.76 -13.48
C LYS A 11 6.19 5.14 -13.53
N ALA A 12 5.31 5.36 -14.51
CA ALA A 12 4.62 6.63 -14.63
C ALA A 12 3.84 6.90 -13.35
N GLN A 13 4.11 8.04 -12.71
CA GLN A 13 3.36 8.50 -11.55
C GLN A 13 1.90 8.72 -11.97
N ILE A 14 0.96 8.22 -11.16
CA ILE A 14 -0.48 8.43 -11.39
C ILE A 14 -0.77 9.93 -11.46
N GLN A 15 -1.31 10.38 -12.59
CA GLN A 15 -1.74 11.75 -12.78
C GLN A 15 -3.23 11.90 -12.41
N PRO A 16 -3.68 13.10 -12.04
CA PRO A 16 -5.09 13.37 -11.79
C PRO A 16 -6.02 12.91 -12.93
N ASP A 17 -5.57 13.05 -14.18
CA ASP A 17 -6.34 12.68 -15.36
C ASP A 17 -6.45 11.16 -15.57
N ASP A 18 -5.63 10.35 -14.90
CA ASP A 18 -5.73 8.89 -14.95
C ASP A 18 -6.90 8.37 -14.10
N ILE A 19 -7.42 9.20 -13.19
CA ILE A 19 -8.47 8.83 -12.25
C ILE A 19 -9.81 8.75 -13.00
N LYS A 20 -10.37 7.55 -13.09
CA LYS A 20 -11.69 7.31 -13.66
C LYS A 20 -12.79 7.57 -12.63
N ARG A 21 -12.58 7.12 -11.38
CA ARG A 21 -13.56 7.25 -10.29
C ARG A 21 -12.88 7.19 -8.93
N LEU A 22 -13.37 7.99 -8.00
CA LEU A 22 -13.16 7.82 -6.56
C LEU A 22 -14.49 7.46 -5.90
N SER A 23 -14.48 6.50 -4.99
CA SER A 23 -15.63 6.10 -4.19
C SER A 23 -15.20 6.02 -2.74
N SER A 24 -16.05 6.41 -1.78
CA SER A 24 -15.77 6.13 -0.38
C SER A 24 -15.67 4.61 -0.19
N LEU A 25 -14.97 4.15 0.85
CA LEU A 25 -14.91 2.71 1.15
C LEU A 25 -16.31 2.13 1.39
N ASP A 26 -17.21 2.91 2.01
CA ASP A 26 -18.58 2.52 2.28
C ASP A 26 -19.39 2.33 0.98
N ASP A 27 -19.29 3.27 0.04
CA ASP A 27 -19.94 3.16 -1.29
C ASP A 27 -19.37 2.00 -2.12
N ALA A 28 -18.11 1.65 -1.88
CA ALA A 28 -17.44 0.50 -2.50
C ALA A 28 -17.78 -0.84 -1.81
N GLY A 29 -18.59 -0.84 -0.74
CA GLY A 29 -18.96 -2.03 0.01
C GLY A 29 -17.82 -2.61 0.87
N ILE A 30 -16.75 -1.86 1.12
CA ILE A 30 -15.59 -2.27 1.91
C ILE A 30 -15.80 -1.87 3.37
N ARG A 31 -15.97 -2.86 4.26
CA ARG A 31 -16.18 -2.64 5.71
C ARG A 31 -15.01 -3.21 6.52
N GLY A 32 -14.38 -2.38 7.36
CA GLY A 32 -13.42 -2.81 8.38
C GLY A 32 -12.21 -1.88 8.58
N GLY A 33 -11.87 -1.62 9.86
CA GLY A 33 -10.56 -1.22 10.40
C GLY A 33 -9.93 0.12 9.98
N ILE A 34 -10.28 0.65 8.81
CA ILE A 34 -9.66 1.82 8.21
C ILE A 34 -10.51 3.05 8.50
N HIS A 35 -9.92 4.18 8.88
CA HIS A 35 -10.62 5.46 9.00
C HIS A 35 -11.31 5.82 7.67
N SER A 36 -12.59 5.42 7.55
CA SER A 36 -13.34 5.44 6.29
C SER A 36 -13.59 6.84 5.76
N ARG A 37 -13.62 7.85 6.65
CA ARG A 37 -13.94 9.23 6.29
C ARG A 37 -12.92 9.89 5.36
N ARG A 38 -11.68 9.40 5.31
CA ARG A 38 -10.59 9.95 4.50
C ARG A 38 -9.95 8.91 3.58
N THR A 39 -10.58 7.76 3.42
CA THR A 39 -10.07 6.67 2.60
C THR A 39 -11.03 6.36 1.48
N TYR A 40 -10.50 6.21 0.28
CA TYR A 40 -11.26 6.11 -0.95
C TYR A 40 -10.74 4.95 -1.80
N LEU A 41 -11.65 4.24 -2.46
CA LEU A 41 -11.31 3.36 -3.56
C LEU A 41 -11.13 4.21 -4.84
N MET A 42 -9.91 4.28 -5.33
CA MET A 42 -9.53 4.96 -6.56
C MET A 42 -9.44 3.94 -7.70
N ALA A 43 -10.28 4.09 -8.71
CA ALA A 43 -10.23 3.32 -9.95
C ALA A 43 -9.62 4.18 -11.05
N LEU A 44 -8.58 3.66 -11.70
CA LEU A 44 -7.91 4.32 -12.82
C LEU A 44 -8.52 3.90 -14.16
N LYS A 45 -8.24 4.69 -15.21
CA LYS A 45 -8.73 4.44 -16.58
C LYS A 45 -8.20 3.15 -17.19
N ASP A 46 -7.03 2.69 -16.76
CA ASP A 46 -6.41 1.42 -17.13
C ASP A 46 -7.07 0.19 -16.46
N GLY A 47 -8.11 0.40 -15.65
CA GLY A 47 -8.84 -0.65 -14.93
C GLY A 47 -8.24 -1.02 -13.58
N SER A 48 -7.16 -0.34 -13.19
CA SER A 48 -6.37 -0.68 -12.03
C SER A 48 -6.94 -0.02 -10.76
N LEU A 49 -6.86 -0.70 -9.60
CA LEU A 49 -7.52 -0.28 -8.35
C LEU A 49 -6.51 0.06 -7.25
N TRP A 50 -6.80 1.13 -6.53
CA TRP A 50 -5.95 1.69 -5.49
C TRP A 50 -6.79 2.12 -4.29
N ILE A 51 -6.21 2.05 -3.10
CA ILE A 51 -6.74 2.65 -1.88
C ILE A 51 -6.01 3.96 -1.69
N TRP A 52 -6.73 5.07 -1.82
CA TRP A 52 -6.18 6.41 -1.64
C TRP A 52 -6.61 6.98 -0.30
N LYS A 53 -5.66 7.46 0.50
CA LYS A 53 -5.89 8.04 1.82
C LYS A 53 -5.47 9.49 1.83
N GLN A 54 -6.37 10.37 2.26
CA GLN A 54 -6.06 11.77 2.49
C GLN A 54 -5.27 11.91 3.80
N THR A 55 -3.96 12.05 3.68
CA THR A 55 -3.01 12.06 4.81
C THR A 55 -2.52 13.45 5.18
N GLY A 56 -2.80 14.48 4.37
CA GLY A 56 -2.34 15.85 4.64
C GLY A 56 -0.83 15.99 4.47
N ASN A 57 -0.06 15.71 5.53
CA ASN A 57 1.41 15.75 5.56
C ASN A 57 2.07 14.37 5.84
N GLU A 58 1.27 13.33 6.11
CA GLU A 58 1.74 12.00 6.54
C GLU A 58 1.88 11.01 5.37
N GLU A 59 1.65 11.44 4.11
CA GLU A 59 1.80 10.57 2.92
C GLU A 59 3.21 9.98 2.79
N ARG A 60 4.20 10.73 3.30
CA ARG A 60 5.62 10.40 3.15
C ARG A 60 6.00 9.14 3.90
N ASP A 61 5.35 8.87 5.02
CA ASP A 61 5.66 7.72 5.85
C ASP A 61 5.29 6.43 5.11
N GLU A 62 4.08 6.37 4.54
CA GLU A 62 3.63 5.21 3.75
C GLU A 62 4.50 5.00 2.49
N ILE A 63 4.92 6.08 1.83
CA ILE A 63 5.80 6.04 0.65
C ILE A 63 7.21 5.56 1.02
N PHE A 64 7.76 6.09 2.12
CA PHE A 64 9.06 5.69 2.63
C PHE A 64 9.07 4.20 3.00
N MET A 65 8.04 3.74 3.71
CA MET A 65 7.88 2.33 4.08
C MET A 65 7.84 1.42 2.86
N TYR A 66 7.09 1.80 1.81
CA TYR A 66 7.07 1.06 0.55
C TYR A 66 8.46 0.98 -0.09
N HIS A 67 9.17 2.11 -0.24
CA HIS A 67 10.49 2.10 -0.86
C HIS A 67 11.52 1.33 -0.04
N LEU A 68 11.51 1.47 1.28
CA LEU A 68 12.37 0.71 2.18
C LEU A 68 12.11 -0.79 2.04
N ALA A 69 10.84 -1.20 2.09
CA ALA A 69 10.43 -2.58 1.87
C ALA A 69 10.93 -3.08 0.52
N GLN A 70 10.67 -2.39 -0.59
CA GLN A 70 11.14 -2.82 -1.92
C GLN A 70 12.65 -3.01 -2.02
N ARG A 71 13.44 -2.20 -1.30
CA ARG A 71 14.91 -2.29 -1.29
C ARG A 71 15.42 -3.46 -0.45
N MET A 72 14.73 -3.82 0.63
CA MET A 72 15.17 -4.85 1.57
C MET A 72 14.50 -6.20 1.37
N PHE A 73 13.23 -6.19 0.96
CA PHE A 73 12.29 -7.32 0.97
C PHE A 73 11.36 -7.23 -0.24
N ARG A 74 11.58 -8.08 -1.24
CA ARG A 74 11.08 -8.00 -2.64
C ARG A 74 9.55 -8.06 -2.88
N GLY A 75 8.70 -7.49 -2.01
CA GLY A 75 7.27 -7.35 -2.32
C GLY A 75 6.29 -7.39 -1.16
N ILE A 76 6.74 -7.35 0.10
CA ILE A 76 5.83 -7.49 1.26
C ILE A 76 4.89 -6.29 1.50
N VAL A 77 5.20 -5.14 0.89
CA VAL A 77 4.35 -3.94 0.92
C VAL A 77 3.83 -3.68 -0.50
N PRO A 78 2.51 -3.56 -0.71
CA PRO A 78 1.95 -3.18 -2.00
C PRO A 78 2.51 -1.86 -2.49
N GLU A 79 2.44 -1.64 -3.80
CA GLU A 79 2.92 -0.39 -4.40
C GLU A 79 2.25 0.85 -3.79
N VAL A 80 3.03 1.85 -3.38
CA VAL A 80 2.52 3.12 -2.86
C VAL A 80 3.07 4.28 -3.68
N GLN A 81 2.21 5.23 -4.04
CA GLN A 81 2.59 6.45 -4.74
C GLN A 81 1.93 7.69 -4.11
N PRO A 82 2.60 8.86 -4.11
CA PRO A 82 1.95 10.12 -3.82
C PRO A 82 1.05 10.51 -5.00
N VAL A 83 -0.23 10.76 -4.73
CA VAL A 83 -1.21 11.12 -5.75
C VAL A 83 -2.00 12.36 -5.31
N TYR A 84 -2.04 13.35 -6.19
CA TYR A 84 -2.90 14.51 -6.03
C TYR A 84 -4.29 14.22 -6.61
N VAL A 85 -5.32 14.46 -5.81
CA VAL A 85 -6.72 14.36 -6.23
C VAL A 85 -7.32 15.77 -6.25
N PRO A 86 -7.83 16.26 -7.39
CA PRO A 86 -8.48 17.57 -7.45
C PRO A 86 -9.57 17.71 -6.38
N LYS A 87 -9.56 18.86 -5.69
CA LYS A 87 -10.47 19.19 -4.57
C LYS A 87 -10.23 18.44 -3.25
N LEU A 88 -9.50 17.31 -3.25
CA LEU A 88 -9.14 16.60 -2.01
C LEU A 88 -7.68 16.83 -1.59
N GLY A 89 -6.80 17.19 -2.52
CA GLY A 89 -5.39 17.47 -2.24
C GLY A 89 -4.49 16.23 -2.38
N TRP A 90 -3.34 16.26 -1.71
CA TRP A 90 -2.37 15.17 -1.71
C TRP A 90 -2.75 14.05 -0.75
N GLY A 91 -2.36 12.83 -1.12
CA GLY A 91 -2.49 11.64 -0.31
C GLY A 91 -1.63 10.50 -0.82
N SER A 92 -1.59 9.41 -0.07
CA SER A 92 -0.95 8.16 -0.48
C SER A 92 -1.96 7.27 -1.21
N ALA A 93 -1.60 6.80 -2.40
CA ALA A 93 -2.32 5.75 -3.11
C ALA A 93 -1.56 4.44 -2.95
N MET A 94 -2.15 3.46 -2.27
CA MET A 94 -1.63 2.10 -2.18
C MET A 94 -2.37 1.18 -3.15
N ARG A 95 -1.64 0.34 -3.88
CA ARG A 95 -2.21 -0.61 -4.83
C ARG A 95 -3.14 -1.57 -4.10
N LYS A 96 -4.38 -1.68 -4.56
CA LYS A 96 -5.30 -2.67 -4.00
C LYS A 96 -4.82 -4.06 -4.39
N VAL A 97 -4.52 -4.88 -3.38
CA VAL A 97 -4.25 -6.30 -3.54
C VAL A 97 -5.52 -7.12 -3.32
N ALA A 98 -5.57 -8.30 -3.93
CA ALA A 98 -6.55 -9.32 -3.60
C ALA A 98 -5.93 -10.27 -2.57
N GLY A 99 -6.72 -10.71 -1.60
CA GLY A 99 -6.23 -11.57 -0.53
C GLY A 99 -7.23 -11.69 0.60
N ILE A 100 -6.84 -12.47 1.61
CA ILE A 100 -7.61 -12.69 2.83
C ILE A 100 -6.88 -11.97 3.97
N PRO A 101 -7.57 -11.21 4.84
CA PRO A 101 -6.94 -10.62 6.01
C PRO A 101 -6.33 -11.69 6.91
N ALA A 102 -5.13 -11.45 7.45
CA ALA A 102 -4.39 -12.42 8.27
C ALA A 102 -5.24 -12.96 9.43
N GLY A 103 -5.91 -12.09 10.20
CA GLY A 103 -6.78 -12.48 11.31
C GLY A 103 -8.07 -13.24 10.92
N ARG A 104 -8.36 -13.41 9.64
CA ARG A 104 -9.48 -14.24 9.14
C ARG A 104 -9.03 -15.62 8.63
N VAL A 105 -7.74 -15.90 8.64
CA VAL A 105 -7.21 -17.21 8.29
C VAL A 105 -7.24 -18.08 9.55
N ASP A 106 -8.32 -18.84 9.74
CA ASP A 106 -8.36 -19.89 10.75
C ASP A 106 -7.26 -20.92 10.49
N GLY A 107 -6.45 -21.24 11.49
CA GLY A 107 -5.40 -22.25 11.36
C GLY A 107 -4.16 -21.80 10.60
N LEU A 108 -3.75 -20.52 10.72
CA LEU A 108 -2.46 -20.00 10.23
C LEU A 108 -1.29 -20.97 10.43
N HIS A 109 -1.24 -21.70 11.55
CA HIS A 109 -0.25 -22.76 11.79
C HIS A 109 -0.15 -23.80 10.66
N GLY A 110 -1.28 -24.32 10.14
CA GLY A 110 -1.26 -25.28 9.03
C GLY A 110 -0.89 -24.64 7.69
N TYR A 111 -1.16 -23.34 7.53
CA TYR A 111 -0.87 -22.59 6.29
C TYR A 111 0.59 -22.14 6.19
N PHE A 112 1.25 -21.87 7.33
CA PHE A 112 2.67 -21.53 7.40
C PHE A 112 3.58 -22.76 7.35
N HIS A 113 3.11 -23.92 7.84
CA HIS A 113 3.93 -25.13 7.85
C HIS A 113 4.19 -25.63 6.42
N GLY A 114 5.46 -25.59 6.00
CA GLY A 114 5.89 -26.03 4.66
C GLY A 114 5.77 -24.98 3.56
N ASN A 115 5.44 -23.73 3.91
CA ASN A 115 5.43 -22.61 2.96
C ASN A 115 6.53 -21.60 3.32
N ASP A 116 7.75 -21.90 2.88
CA ASP A 116 8.96 -21.12 3.19
C ASP A 116 8.87 -19.68 2.67
N GLU A 117 8.18 -19.44 1.56
CA GLU A 117 7.97 -18.08 1.02
C GLU A 117 7.11 -17.24 1.95
N MET A 118 5.99 -17.80 2.45
CA MET A 118 5.11 -17.06 3.36
C MET A 118 5.76 -16.84 4.73
N GLN A 119 6.62 -17.76 5.19
CA GLN A 119 7.44 -17.55 6.38
C GLN A 119 8.49 -16.46 6.16
N ALA A 120 9.15 -16.44 5.00
CA ALA A 120 10.09 -15.38 4.65
C ALA A 120 9.41 -14.00 4.59
N ASP A 121 8.20 -13.92 4.04
CA ASP A 121 7.40 -12.69 4.02
C ASP A 121 7.01 -12.23 5.43
N LEU A 122 6.61 -13.16 6.30
CA LEU A 122 6.32 -12.86 7.71
C LEU A 122 7.57 -12.35 8.45
N ILE A 123 8.71 -13.00 8.27
CA ILE A 123 9.98 -12.57 8.88
C ILE A 123 10.37 -11.19 8.36
N ALA A 124 10.25 -10.95 7.06
CA ALA A 124 10.52 -9.66 6.45
C ALA A 124 9.62 -8.56 7.03
N MET A 125 8.33 -8.85 7.25
CA MET A 125 7.42 -7.92 7.93
C MET A 125 7.88 -7.59 9.36
N LEU A 126 8.26 -8.60 10.14
CA LEU A 126 8.72 -8.41 11.52
C LEU A 126 10.01 -7.59 11.58
N VAL A 127 10.97 -7.86 10.69
CA VAL A 127 12.23 -7.11 10.62
C VAL A 127 11.95 -5.66 10.20
N LEU A 128 11.10 -5.45 9.20
CA LEU A 128 10.73 -4.11 8.76
C LEU A 128 10.08 -3.31 9.90
N ASP A 129 9.11 -3.90 10.61
CA ASP A 129 8.45 -3.24 11.75
C ASP A 129 9.41 -2.91 12.88
N TYR A 130 10.36 -3.80 13.18
CA TYR A 130 11.39 -3.56 14.18
C TYR A 130 12.29 -2.38 13.79
N LEU A 131 12.74 -2.33 12.52
CA LEU A 131 13.62 -1.28 12.02
C LEU A 131 12.95 0.09 12.00
N THR A 132 11.64 0.13 11.74
CA THR A 132 10.89 1.40 11.65
C THR A 132 10.13 1.74 12.91
N GLY A 133 10.21 0.89 13.94
CA GLY A 133 9.51 1.08 15.21
C GLY A 133 8.00 1.13 15.06
N ASN A 134 7.42 0.36 14.12
CA ASN A 134 5.99 0.40 13.83
C ASN A 134 5.17 -0.22 14.99
N PRO A 135 4.37 0.57 15.73
CA PRO A 135 3.60 0.06 16.86
C PRO A 135 2.22 -0.48 16.46
N ASP A 136 1.81 -0.28 15.20
CA ASP A 136 0.42 -0.41 14.74
C ASP A 136 0.22 -1.63 13.81
N ARG A 137 0.96 -2.72 14.06
CA ARG A 137 0.74 -4.01 13.37
C ARG A 137 -0.30 -4.81 14.12
N HIS A 138 -1.49 -4.93 13.55
CA HIS A 138 -2.59 -5.72 14.12
C HIS A 138 -2.96 -6.90 13.22
N SER A 139 -3.59 -7.94 13.79
CA SER A 139 -3.99 -9.18 13.10
C SER A 139 -5.34 -9.08 12.40
#